data_AF-A0A8J2WYK4-F1
#
_entry.id   AF-A0A8J2WYK4-F1
#
_cell.length_a   1.000
_cell.length_b   1.000
_cell.length_c   1.000
_cell.angle_alpha   90.00
_cell.angle_beta   90.00
_cell.angle_gamma   90.00
#
_symmetry.space_group_name_H-M   'P 1'
#
loop_
_entity.id
_entity.type
_entity.pdbx_description
1 polymer ?
#
loop_
_entity_poly.entity_id
_entity_poly.type
_entity_poly.pdbx_seq_one_letter_code
_entity_poly.pdbx_strand_id
1 'polypeptide(L)'
;MDRAGRRRPPRRGRLAAALFAALRARPAVSLRPPRRPAPRPTAPRFELGHVTAEGLASAFLGGTVGAVGSVVAIEAKRVKVKKSKQCPYCDGTGAIACAACLGTGLTDGEPCRLCGGRTVHTCENCKGRGRFIPTMLDARVSRDPETELEEIGLQ
;
A
#
# COMPACT_ATOMS: atom_id res chain seq x y z
N MET A 1 58.79 -24.58 -6.28
CA MET A 1 59.59 -25.77 -6.64
C MET A 1 59.20 -26.91 -5.71
N ASP A 2 58.77 -27.99 -6.34
CA ASP A 2 58.18 -29.26 -5.88
C ASP A 2 58.53 -29.85 -4.49
N ARG A 3 57.53 -30.52 -3.88
CA ARG A 3 57.52 -31.99 -3.81
C ARG A 3 56.13 -32.61 -3.56
N ALA A 4 55.74 -33.44 -4.53
CA ALA A 4 54.54 -34.25 -4.58
C ALA A 4 54.58 -35.46 -3.62
N GLY A 5 53.43 -35.74 -2.99
CA GLY A 5 53.16 -36.99 -2.27
C GLY A 5 52.05 -37.79 -2.94
N ARG A 6 52.42 -38.64 -3.90
CA ARG A 6 51.53 -39.67 -4.50
C ARG A 6 51.23 -40.76 -3.46
N ARG A 7 49.96 -41.09 -3.21
CA ARG A 7 49.56 -42.41 -2.70
C ARG A 7 48.56 -43.06 -3.65
N ARG A 8 48.89 -44.28 -4.09
CA ARG A 8 48.15 -45.15 -5.02
C ARG A 8 46.86 -45.70 -4.37
N PRO A 9 45.86 -46.10 -5.18
CA PRO A 9 44.56 -46.57 -4.72
C PRO A 9 44.53 -48.10 -4.46
N PRO A 10 43.69 -48.60 -3.53
CA PRO A 10 43.30 -50.00 -3.52
C PRO A 10 41.95 -50.24 -4.22
N ARG A 11 42.06 -51.00 -5.33
CA ARG A 11 41.23 -52.14 -5.79
C ARG A 11 39.73 -52.18 -5.42
N ARG A 12 38.93 -51.76 -6.41
CA ARG A 12 37.64 -52.30 -6.89
C ARG A 12 36.96 -53.43 -6.06
N GLY A 13 35.85 -53.09 -5.41
CA GLY A 13 34.74 -54.01 -5.15
C GLY A 13 33.61 -53.75 -6.14
N ARG A 14 33.33 -54.71 -7.03
CA ARG A 14 32.38 -54.61 -8.18
C ARG A 14 30.89 -54.51 -7.80
N LEU A 15 30.54 -54.32 -6.53
CA LEU A 15 29.15 -54.35 -6.04
C LEU A 15 28.43 -53.00 -6.06
N ALA A 16 29.16 -51.87 -6.11
CA ALA A 16 28.53 -50.54 -6.05
C ALA A 16 27.93 -50.04 -7.38
N ALA A 17 28.28 -50.66 -8.52
CA ALA A 17 27.83 -50.20 -9.83
C ALA A 17 26.39 -50.64 -10.18
N ALA A 18 25.87 -51.69 -9.54
CA ALA A 18 24.53 -52.19 -9.82
C ALA A 18 23.41 -51.37 -9.13
N LEU A 19 23.69 -50.76 -7.96
CA LEU A 19 22.71 -49.94 -7.25
C LEU A 19 22.47 -48.57 -7.90
N PHE A 20 23.47 -48.00 -8.58
CA PHE A 20 23.33 -46.69 -9.23
C PHE A 20 22.61 -46.75 -10.59
N ALA A 21 22.51 -47.93 -11.21
CA ALA A 21 21.83 -48.12 -12.50
C ALA A 21 20.30 -48.26 -12.37
N ALA A 22 19.79 -48.65 -11.19
CA ALA A 22 18.35 -48.89 -10.98
C ALA A 22 17.53 -47.62 -10.66
N LEU A 23 18.18 -46.48 -10.36
CA LEU A 23 17.50 -45.22 -10.03
C LEU A 23 17.21 -44.32 -11.24
N ARG A 24 17.50 -44.78 -12.47
CA ARG A 24 17.32 -44.01 -13.72
C ARG A 24 16.06 -44.34 -14.53
N ALA A 25 15.11 -45.11 -13.98
CA ALA A 25 13.80 -45.33 -14.60
C ALA A 25 12.74 -44.42 -13.97
N ARG A 26 12.72 -43.13 -14.32
CA ARG A 26 11.53 -42.30 -14.14
C ARG A 26 10.66 -42.45 -15.39
N PRO A 27 9.39 -42.88 -15.29
CA PRO A 27 8.51 -42.87 -16.43
C PRO A 27 8.27 -41.42 -16.86
N ALA A 28 8.48 -41.14 -18.15
CA ALA A 28 8.16 -39.86 -18.76
C ALA A 28 6.64 -39.66 -18.71
N VAL A 29 6.16 -38.92 -17.71
CA VAL A 29 4.81 -38.37 -17.72
C VAL A 29 4.76 -37.37 -18.87
N SER A 30 4.12 -37.77 -19.96
CA SER A 30 3.80 -36.89 -21.08
C SER A 30 2.77 -35.86 -20.61
N LEU A 31 3.26 -34.74 -20.08
CA LEU A 31 2.45 -33.56 -19.82
C LEU A 31 2.08 -32.95 -21.17
N ARG A 32 0.96 -33.37 -21.77
CA ARG A 32 0.29 -32.55 -22.77
C ARG A 32 -0.04 -31.21 -22.10
N PRO A 33 0.45 -30.06 -22.60
CA PRO A 33 0.05 -28.79 -22.04
C PRO A 33 -1.48 -28.67 -22.19
N PRO A 34 -2.19 -28.13 -21.20
CA PRO A 34 -3.60 -27.80 -21.41
C PRO A 34 -3.67 -26.86 -22.61
N ARG A 35 -4.49 -27.22 -23.62
CA ARG A 35 -4.85 -26.28 -24.68
C ARG A 35 -5.52 -25.10 -24.00
N ARG A 36 -4.77 -24.02 -23.75
CA ARG A 36 -5.36 -22.75 -23.36
C ARG A 36 -6.31 -22.39 -24.51
N PRO A 37 -7.62 -22.22 -24.28
CA PRO A 37 -8.46 -21.62 -25.31
C PRO A 37 -7.83 -20.27 -25.63
N ALA A 38 -7.69 -19.97 -26.92
CA ALA A 38 -7.22 -18.66 -27.37
C ALA A 38 -8.03 -17.58 -26.64
N PRO A 39 -7.40 -16.47 -26.19
CA PRO A 39 -8.16 -15.36 -25.64
C PRO A 39 -9.21 -14.97 -26.69
N ARG A 40 -10.49 -15.07 -26.35
CA ARG A 40 -11.53 -14.46 -27.18
C ARG A 40 -11.14 -12.99 -27.31
N PRO A 41 -11.11 -12.40 -28.52
CA PRO A 41 -10.92 -10.98 -28.64
C PRO A 41 -12.15 -10.30 -28.01
N THR A 42 -12.05 -9.93 -26.74
CA THR A 42 -12.98 -9.03 -26.05
C THR A 42 -12.60 -7.58 -26.28
N ALA A 43 -11.86 -7.28 -27.36
CA ALA A 43 -11.72 -5.91 -27.82
C ALA A 43 -13.07 -5.53 -28.42
N PRO A 44 -13.77 -4.49 -27.92
CA PRO A 44 -14.87 -3.92 -28.67
C PRO A 44 -14.29 -3.44 -30.00
N ARG A 45 -14.72 -4.09 -31.09
CA ARG A 45 -14.43 -3.62 -32.44
C ARG A 45 -15.26 -2.36 -32.61
N PHE A 46 -14.67 -1.21 -32.29
CA PHE A 46 -15.22 0.10 -32.65
C PHE A 46 -15.09 0.22 -34.18
N GLU A 47 -16.07 -0.32 -34.90
CA GLU A 47 -16.30 0.00 -36.31
C GLU A 47 -16.60 1.50 -36.34
N LEU A 48 -15.72 2.27 -37.01
CA LEU A 48 -15.89 3.71 -37.17
C LEU A 48 -17.02 3.97 -38.17
N GLY A 49 -18.26 3.88 -37.70
CA GLY A 49 -19.47 4.10 -38.48
C GLY A 49 -20.48 4.91 -37.67
N HIS A 50 -20.74 6.14 -38.12
CA HIS A 50 -21.76 7.09 -37.66
C HIS A 50 -21.83 7.33 -36.13
N VAL A 51 -21.15 8.39 -35.66
CA VAL A 51 -21.27 8.88 -34.28
C VAL A 51 -22.63 9.57 -34.11
N THR A 52 -23.59 8.89 -33.47
CA THR A 52 -24.85 9.53 -33.06
C THR A 52 -24.60 10.43 -31.85
N ALA A 53 -25.38 11.52 -31.71
CA ALA A 53 -25.30 12.40 -30.54
C ALA A 53 -25.54 11.63 -29.23
N GLU A 54 -26.39 10.60 -29.26
CA GLU A 54 -26.70 9.71 -28.14
C GLU A 54 -25.52 8.78 -27.79
N GLY A 55 -24.80 8.29 -28.79
CA GLY A 55 -23.58 7.49 -28.60
C GLY A 55 -22.42 8.32 -28.01
N LEU A 56 -22.32 9.59 -28.41
CA LEU A 56 -21.34 10.51 -27.84
C LEU A 56 -21.72 10.90 -26.40
N ALA A 57 -22.99 11.20 -26.15
CA ALA A 57 -23.48 11.53 -24.81
C ALA A 57 -23.27 10.37 -23.83
N SER A 58 -23.58 9.13 -24.23
CA SER A 58 -23.35 7.95 -23.39
C SER A 58 -21.86 7.70 -23.12
N ALA A 59 -20.98 7.94 -24.10
CA ALA A 59 -19.53 7.85 -23.92
C ALA A 59 -18.99 8.89 -22.93
N PHE A 60 -19.48 10.14 -22.99
CA PHE A 60 -19.11 11.18 -22.01
C PHE A 60 -19.68 10.87 -20.62
N LEU A 61 -20.96 10.53 -20.53
CA LEU A 61 -21.64 10.22 -19.27
C LEU A 61 -21.07 8.97 -18.57
N GLY A 62 -20.62 7.96 -19.32
CA GLY A 62 -19.97 6.78 -18.74
C GLY A 62 -18.47 6.99 -18.48
N GLY A 63 -17.77 7.64 -19.41
CA GLY A 63 -16.33 7.76 -19.39
C GLY A 63 -15.84 8.84 -18.43
N THR A 64 -16.11 10.11 -18.73
CA THR A 64 -15.53 11.23 -17.98
C THR A 64 -16.14 11.35 -16.59
N VAL A 65 -17.45 11.20 -16.48
CA VAL A 65 -18.14 11.24 -15.18
C VAL A 65 -17.69 10.07 -14.29
N GLY A 66 -17.50 8.87 -14.85
CA GLY A 66 -16.98 7.72 -14.11
C GLY A 66 -15.56 7.94 -13.58
N ALA A 67 -14.67 8.50 -14.41
CA ALA A 67 -13.30 8.84 -14.01
C ALA A 67 -13.27 9.94 -12.93
N VAL A 68 -14.04 11.01 -13.12
CA VAL A 68 -14.14 12.11 -12.15
C VAL A 68 -14.74 11.62 -10.83
N GLY A 69 -15.83 10.85 -10.88
CA GLY A 69 -16.47 10.26 -9.71
C GLY A 69 -15.49 9.39 -8.90
N SER A 70 -14.66 8.61 -9.58
CA SER A 70 -13.62 7.79 -8.93
C SER A 70 -12.58 8.65 -8.19
N VAL A 71 -12.09 9.73 -8.81
CA VAL A 71 -11.13 10.64 -8.19
C VAL A 71 -11.76 11.36 -7.00
N VAL A 72 -12.99 11.86 -7.15
CA VAL A 72 -13.71 12.54 -6.07
C VAL A 72 -13.92 11.63 -4.87
N ALA A 73 -14.32 10.37 -5.09
CA ALA A 73 -14.48 9.39 -4.03
C ALA A 73 -13.15 9.13 -3.28
N ILE A 74 -12.04 9.01 -4.01
CA ILE A 74 -10.71 8.84 -3.42
C ILE A 74 -10.30 10.06 -2.60
N GLU A 75 -10.55 11.28 -3.08
CA GLU A 75 -10.23 12.51 -2.35
C GLU A 75 -11.10 12.66 -1.10
N ALA A 76 -12.39 12.35 -1.18
CA ALA A 76 -13.28 12.33 -0.02
C ALA A 76 -12.77 11.35 1.06
N LYS A 77 -12.38 10.14 0.65
CA LYS A 77 -11.79 9.14 1.54
C LYS A 77 -10.46 9.60 2.12
N ARG A 78 -9.61 10.24 1.31
CA ARG A 78 -8.34 10.83 1.77
C ARG A 78 -8.56 11.85 2.87
N VAL A 79 -9.56 12.73 2.75
CA VAL A 79 -9.87 13.72 3.79
C VAL A 79 -10.35 13.05 5.07
N LYS A 80 -11.27 12.07 4.99
CA LYS A 80 -11.80 11.34 6.15
C LYS A 80 -10.68 10.61 6.90
N VAL A 81 -9.85 9.86 6.17
CA VAL A 81 -8.72 9.12 6.73
C VAL A 81 -7.62 10.06 7.25
N LYS A 82 -7.37 11.19 6.59
CA LYS A 82 -6.42 12.19 7.07
C LYS A 82 -6.85 12.74 8.42
N LYS A 83 -8.14 13.04 8.60
CA LYS A 83 -8.71 13.52 9.87
C LYS A 83 -8.62 12.45 10.96
N SER A 84 -8.96 11.19 10.68
CA SER A 84 -8.88 10.13 11.70
C SER A 84 -7.46 9.84 12.18
N LYS A 85 -6.44 10.14 11.36
CA LYS A 85 -5.02 9.98 11.71
C LYS A 85 -4.41 11.19 12.42
N GLN A 86 -5.11 12.31 12.51
CA GLN A 86 -4.61 13.49 13.22
C GLN A 86 -4.44 13.18 14.70
N CYS A 87 -3.43 13.82 15.31
CA CYS A 87 -3.25 13.72 16.75
C CYS A 87 -4.42 14.46 17.45
N PRO A 88 -5.22 13.78 18.31
CA PRO A 88 -6.41 14.38 18.93
C PRO A 88 -6.08 15.47 19.96
N TYR A 89 -4.81 15.57 20.38
CA TYR A 89 -4.38 16.57 21.37
C TYR A 89 -3.99 17.91 20.75
N CYS A 90 -3.64 17.92 19.46
CA CYS A 90 -3.21 19.13 18.76
C CYS A 90 -3.92 19.33 17.43
N ASP A 91 -4.96 18.53 17.14
CA ASP A 91 -5.76 18.58 15.91
C ASP A 91 -4.93 18.61 14.62
N GLY A 92 -3.80 17.89 14.63
CA GLY A 92 -2.92 17.85 13.47
C GLY A 92 -1.85 18.94 13.38
N THR A 93 -1.86 19.94 14.27
CA THR A 93 -0.91 21.08 14.22
C THR A 93 0.50 20.71 14.68
N GLY A 94 0.63 19.73 15.57
CA GLY A 94 1.92 19.38 16.20
C GLY A 94 2.29 20.28 17.40
N ALA A 95 1.48 21.28 17.72
CA ALA A 95 1.71 22.18 18.84
C ALA A 95 0.42 22.35 19.67
N ILE A 96 0.57 22.65 20.95
CA ILE A 96 -0.54 22.95 21.85
C ILE A 96 -0.37 24.38 22.36
N ALA A 97 -1.47 25.10 22.52
CA ALA A 97 -1.43 26.44 23.11
C ALA A 97 -0.81 26.39 24.50
N CYS A 98 -0.02 27.40 24.85
CA CYS A 98 0.52 27.50 26.20
C CYS A 98 -0.61 27.70 27.20
N ALA A 99 -0.76 26.75 28.13
CA ALA A 99 -1.80 26.81 29.15
C ALA A 99 -1.66 28.02 30.09
N ALA A 100 -0.43 28.53 30.29
CA ALA A 100 -0.18 29.65 31.19
C ALA A 100 -0.59 31.01 30.62
N CYS A 101 -0.40 31.24 29.31
CA CYS A 101 -0.77 32.51 28.67
C CYS A 101 -1.94 32.39 27.68
N LEU A 102 -2.53 31.20 27.54
CA LEU A 102 -3.63 30.90 26.63
C LEU A 102 -3.39 31.38 25.18
N GLY A 103 -2.13 31.32 24.73
CA GLY A 103 -1.73 31.75 23.39
C GLY A 103 -1.44 33.25 23.23
N THR A 104 -1.57 34.07 24.28
CA THR A 104 -1.25 35.50 24.22
C THR A 104 0.25 35.79 24.27
N GLY A 105 1.04 34.87 24.82
CA GLY A 105 2.48 35.05 25.03
C GLY A 105 2.85 35.92 26.22
N LEU A 106 1.84 36.48 26.92
CA LEU A 106 2.02 37.38 28.05
C LEU A 106 1.32 36.83 29.29
N THR A 107 1.92 37.08 30.44
CA THR A 107 1.31 36.86 31.76
C THR A 107 1.61 38.12 32.58
N ASP A 108 0.57 38.84 32.99
CA ASP A 108 0.70 40.09 33.76
C ASP A 108 1.56 41.18 33.09
N GLY A 109 1.47 41.30 31.76
CA GLY A 109 2.22 42.30 30.98
C GLY A 109 3.67 41.93 30.67
N GLU A 110 4.17 40.85 31.24
CA GLU A 110 5.52 40.33 31.01
C GLU A 110 5.49 39.07 30.12
N PRO A 111 6.58 38.73 29.40
CA PRO A 111 6.62 37.53 28.58
C PRO A 111 6.35 36.29 29.43
N CYS A 112 5.47 35.43 28.94
CA CYS A 112 5.04 34.24 29.66
C CYS A 112 6.24 33.38 30.04
N ARG A 113 6.42 33.12 31.35
CA ARG A 113 7.57 32.38 31.87
C ARG A 113 7.62 30.92 31.39
N LEU A 114 6.48 30.33 31.06
CA LEU A 114 6.40 28.94 30.61
C LEU A 114 6.85 28.78 29.16
N CYS A 115 6.29 29.56 28.25
CA CYS A 115 6.61 29.46 26.82
C CYS A 115 7.69 30.46 26.37
N GLY A 116 8.14 31.35 27.25
CA GLY A 116 9.07 32.44 26.91
C GLY A 116 8.52 33.36 25.81
N GLY A 117 7.21 33.64 25.82
CA GLY A 117 6.54 34.42 24.77
C GLY A 117 6.22 33.68 23.47
N ARG A 118 6.57 32.40 23.32
CA ARG A 118 6.33 31.61 22.08
C ARG A 118 4.88 31.23 21.80
N THR A 119 3.95 31.51 22.73
CA THR A 119 2.50 31.22 22.69
C THR A 119 2.09 29.74 22.62
N VAL A 120 2.97 28.84 22.17
CA VAL A 120 2.71 27.41 21.99
C VAL A 120 3.86 26.53 22.53
N HIS A 121 3.53 25.28 22.83
CA HIS A 121 4.49 24.21 23.14
C HIS A 121 4.37 23.06 22.12
N THR A 122 5.46 22.34 21.91
CA THR A 122 5.44 21.12 21.09
C THR A 122 4.48 20.10 21.70
N CYS A 123 3.60 19.53 20.90
CA CYS A 123 2.71 18.46 21.36
C CYS A 123 3.55 17.22 21.70
N GLU A 124 3.56 16.84 22.98
CA GLU A 124 4.34 15.70 23.48
C GLU A 124 3.81 14.37 22.95
N ASN A 125 2.48 14.25 22.82
CA ASN A 125 1.84 13.02 22.37
C ASN A 125 2.27 12.61 20.95
N CYS A 126 2.38 13.58 20.03
CA CYS A 126 2.85 13.31 18.67
C CYS A 126 4.31 13.71 18.41
N LYS A 127 5.01 14.24 19.41
CA LYS A 127 6.36 14.83 19.30
C LYS A 127 6.47 15.84 18.15
N GLY A 128 5.47 16.70 17.99
CA GLY A 128 5.44 17.71 16.92
C GLY A 128 4.98 17.23 15.54
N ARG A 129 4.67 15.94 15.35
CA ARG A 129 4.32 15.40 14.03
C ARG A 129 2.88 15.69 13.56
N GLY A 130 1.98 16.02 14.49
CA GLY A 130 0.55 16.19 14.20
C GLY A 130 -0.22 14.91 13.84
N ARG A 131 0.41 13.73 13.88
CA ARG A 131 -0.29 12.44 13.64
C ARG A 131 -0.26 11.58 14.89
N PHE A 132 -1.38 10.91 15.16
CA PHE A 132 -1.49 9.95 16.25
C PHE A 132 -0.69 8.68 15.93
N ILE A 133 -0.89 8.14 14.72
CA ILE A 133 -0.17 6.96 14.23
C ILE A 133 1.13 7.42 13.56
N PRO A 134 2.30 6.88 13.93
CA PRO A 134 3.56 7.13 13.23
C PRO A 134 3.49 6.65 11.77
N THR A 135 4.17 7.35 10.86
CA THR A 135 4.18 7.02 9.42
C THR A 135 4.68 5.61 9.10
N MET A 136 5.50 5.02 9.97
CA MET A 136 5.99 3.65 9.82
C MET A 136 4.91 2.60 10.11
N LEU A 137 3.89 2.94 10.92
CA LEU A 137 2.77 2.07 11.26
C LEU A 137 1.53 2.30 10.38
N ASP A 138 1.58 3.29 9.48
CA ASP A 138 0.47 3.65 8.59
C ASP A 138 0.19 2.63 7.47
N ALA A 139 0.96 1.54 7.41
CA ALA A 139 0.98 0.62 6.27
C ALA A 139 -0.29 -0.24 6.08
N ARG A 140 -1.20 -0.34 7.08
CA ARG A 140 -2.34 -1.30 7.00
C ARG A 140 -3.68 -0.90 7.64
N VAL A 141 -3.87 0.32 8.14
CA VAL A 141 -5.04 0.65 9.00
C VAL A 141 -6.22 1.30 8.24
N SER A 142 -6.40 1.06 6.94
CA SER A 142 -7.62 1.57 6.26
C SER A 142 -8.06 0.70 5.08
N ARG A 143 -8.35 -0.58 5.37
CA ARG A 143 -9.17 -1.44 4.52
C ARG A 143 -10.44 -1.83 5.29
N ASP A 144 -11.15 -0.84 5.83
CA ASP A 144 -12.48 -1.08 6.39
C ASP A 144 -13.50 -0.68 5.32
N PRO A 145 -13.97 -1.63 4.46
CA PRO A 145 -15.03 -1.37 3.48
C PRO A 145 -16.42 -1.23 4.15
N GLU A 146 -16.55 -1.50 5.45
CA GLU A 146 -17.86 -1.56 6.13
C GLU A 146 -18.48 -0.17 6.34
N THR A 147 -17.68 0.89 6.47
CA THR A 147 -18.21 2.26 6.62
C THR A 147 -18.73 2.87 5.32
N GLU A 148 -18.34 2.34 4.15
CA GLU A 148 -18.84 2.84 2.86
C GLU A 148 -20.25 2.32 2.54
N LEU A 149 -20.75 1.24 3.16
CA LEU A 149 -22.14 0.79 2.96
C LEU A 149 -23.13 1.44 3.94
N GLU A 150 -22.71 1.77 5.17
CA GLU A 150 -23.60 2.40 6.16
C GLU A 150 -23.93 3.88 5.83
N GLU A 151 -23.06 4.59 5.10
CA GLU A 151 -23.29 6.00 4.72
C GLU A 151 -24.19 6.19 3.49
N ILE A 152 -24.51 5.13 2.72
CA ILE A 152 -25.37 5.20 1.52
C ILE A 152 -26.84 4.81 1.83
N GLY A 153 -27.16 4.45 3.07
CA GLY A 153 -28.55 4.25 3.52
C GLY A 153 -29.33 3.17 2.75
N LEU A 154 -28.67 2.13 2.23
CA LEU A 154 -29.34 0.91 1.79
C LEU A 154 -29.18 -0.18 2.85
N GLN A 155 -30.23 -0.37 3.64
CA GLN A 155 -30.56 -1.67 4.24
C GLN A 155 -31.49 -2.43 3.29
#